data_AF-A0A962LPT1-F1
#
_entry.id   AF-A0A962LPT1-F1
#
_cell.length_a   1.000
_cell.length_b   1.000
_cell.length_c   1.000
_cell.angle_alpha   90.00
_cell.angle_beta   90.00
_cell.angle_gamma   90.00
#
_symmetry.space_group_name_H-M   'P 1'
#
loop_
_entity.id
_entity.type
_entity.pdbx_description
1 polymer ?
#
loop_
_entity_poly.entity_id
_entity_poly.type
_entity_poly.pdbx_seq_one_letter_code
_entity_poly.pdbx_strand_id
1 'polypeptide(L)'
;MNDQQYLEHCRTLWREFSSTLATRTAQLPDDHPLRELAAGYQAVADRSADLYEQGPQLVSRLFDTYPEFAPTLPRQILWFLGGDCLHYMADDEIAQYQQLEELRLAAAALGEQFNFTEARAKLLNLQ
;
A
#
# COMPACT_ATOMS: atom_id res chain seq x y z
N MET A 1 1.25 -17.25 2.28
CA MET A 1 0.29 -16.24 2.76
C MET A 1 -1.03 -16.48 2.07
N ASN A 2 -2.09 -16.79 2.82
CA ASN A 2 -3.45 -16.83 2.28
C ASN A 2 -4.00 -15.39 2.09
N ASP A 3 -5.16 -15.25 1.46
CA ASP A 3 -5.74 -13.93 1.14
C ASP A 3 -6.05 -13.11 2.40
N GLN A 4 -6.42 -13.77 3.50
CA GLN A 4 -6.68 -13.11 4.78
C GLN A 4 -5.40 -12.51 5.37
N GLN A 5 -4.31 -13.27 5.40
CA GLN A 5 -3.02 -12.79 5.87
C GLN A 5 -2.49 -11.65 4.97
N TYR A 6 -2.77 -11.70 3.67
CA TYR A 6 -2.41 -10.63 2.74
C TYR A 6 -3.18 -9.33 2.99
N LEU A 7 -4.48 -9.44 3.25
CA LEU A 7 -5.30 -8.30 3.66
C LEU A 7 -4.80 -7.68 4.98
N GLU A 8 -4.50 -8.50 5.98
CA GLU A 8 -3.97 -8.04 7.27
C GLU A 8 -2.61 -7.36 7.14
N HIS A 9 -1.74 -7.88 6.28
CA HIS A 9 -0.46 -7.27 5.95
C HIS A 9 -0.65 -5.89 5.28
N CYS A 10 -1.53 -5.78 4.29
CA CYS A 10 -1.82 -4.51 3.63
C CYS A 10 -2.45 -3.49 4.60
N ARG A 11 -3.33 -3.93 5.49
CA ARG A 11 -3.86 -3.08 6.57
C ARG A 11 -2.78 -2.57 7.52
N THR A 12 -1.80 -3.42 7.82
CA THR A 12 -0.66 -3.04 8.67
C THR A 12 0.20 -1.98 7.98
N LEU A 13 0.57 -2.20 6.72
CA LEU A 13 1.31 -1.22 5.91
C LEU A 13 0.59 0.13 5.83
N TRP A 14 -0.72 0.11 5.61
CA TRP A 14 -1.53 1.33 5.57
C TRP A 14 -1.51 2.08 6.91
N ARG A 15 -1.64 1.36 8.02
CA ARG A 15 -1.60 1.95 9.37
C ARG A 15 -0.23 2.55 9.71
N GLU A 16 0.84 1.87 9.35
CA GLU A 16 2.20 2.38 9.55
C GLU A 16 2.45 3.65 8.73
N PHE A 17 2.01 3.65 7.46
CA PHE A 17 2.08 4.80 6.59
C PHE A 17 1.26 5.97 7.14
N SER A 18 0.00 5.74 7.52
CA SER A 18 -0.89 6.79 8.03
C SER A 18 -0.40 7.39 9.35
N SER A 19 0.14 6.57 10.25
CA SER A 19 0.78 7.02 11.49
C SER A 19 2.00 7.89 11.22
N THR A 20 2.86 7.47 10.28
CA THR A 20 4.04 8.22 9.87
C THR A 20 3.66 9.56 9.23
N LEU A 21 2.69 9.55 8.32
CA LEU A 21 2.21 10.75 7.65
C LEU A 21 1.62 11.74 8.66
N ALA A 22 0.74 11.28 9.55
CA ALA A 22 0.15 12.12 10.59
C ALA A 22 1.21 12.73 11.51
N THR A 23 2.24 11.96 11.89
CA THR A 23 3.35 12.46 12.70
C THR A 23 4.14 13.55 11.99
N ARG A 24 4.44 13.35 10.70
CA ARG A 24 5.15 14.35 9.88
C ARG A 24 4.32 15.63 9.69
N THR A 25 3.01 15.50 9.60
CA THR A 25 2.09 16.63 9.41
C THR A 25 1.62 17.25 10.72
N ALA A 26 1.99 16.70 11.88
CA ALA A 26 1.53 17.18 13.19
C ALA A 26 2.00 18.62 13.48
N GLN A 27 3.11 19.04 12.87
CA GLN A 27 3.66 20.38 12.97
C GLN A 27 2.94 21.40 12.07
N LEU A 28 2.12 20.93 11.13
CA LEU A 28 1.37 21.79 10.22
C LEU A 28 0.09 22.31 10.90
N PRO A 29 -0.40 23.50 10.50
CA PRO A 29 -1.67 24.05 10.96
C PRO A 29 -2.86 23.09 10.78
N ASP A 30 -3.88 23.21 11.63
CA ASP A 30 -5.08 22.36 11.59
C ASP A 30 -5.88 22.48 10.28
N ASP A 31 -5.82 23.65 9.62
CA ASP A 31 -6.46 23.92 8.32
C ASP A 31 -5.61 23.49 7.12
N HIS A 32 -4.43 22.91 7.34
CA HIS A 32 -3.54 22.53 6.25
C HIS A 32 -4.09 21.30 5.49
N PRO A 33 -4.23 21.36 4.15
CA PRO A 33 -4.85 20.28 3.37
C PRO A 33 -4.12 18.93 3.49
N LEU A 34 -2.80 18.94 3.72
CA LEU A 34 -2.02 17.72 3.95
C LEU A 34 -2.38 17.04 5.29
N ARG A 35 -2.75 17.82 6.31
CA ARG A 35 -3.17 17.31 7.62
C ARG A 35 -4.57 16.70 7.55
N GLU A 36 -5.47 17.31 6.77
CA GLU A 36 -6.76 16.72 6.41
C GLU A 36 -6.58 15.38 5.69
N LEU A 37 -5.67 15.33 4.71
CA LEU A 37 -5.36 14.10 3.98
C LEU A 37 -4.84 13.02 4.95
N ALA A 38 -3.86 13.36 5.80
CA ALA A 38 -3.31 12.44 6.80
C ALA A 38 -4.38 11.90 7.76
N ALA A 39 -5.33 12.74 8.18
CA ALA A 39 -6.47 12.32 8.99
C ALA A 39 -7.38 11.34 8.24
N GLY A 40 -7.60 11.54 6.94
CA GLY A 40 -8.33 10.59 6.08
C GLY A 40 -7.68 9.22 6.03
N TYR A 41 -6.36 9.16 5.84
CA TYR A 41 -5.59 7.90 5.90
C TYR A 41 -5.72 7.21 7.27
N GLN A 42 -5.66 7.97 8.38
CA GLN A 42 -5.85 7.40 9.71
C GLN A 42 -7.27 6.89 9.95
N ALA A 43 -8.29 7.62 9.47
CA ALA A 43 -9.68 7.20 9.60
C ALA A 43 -9.93 5.84 8.94
N VAL A 44 -9.35 5.61 7.76
CA VAL A 44 -9.40 4.30 7.08
C VAL A 44 -8.67 3.22 7.88
N ALA A 45 -7.53 3.56 8.52
CA ALA A 45 -6.77 2.63 9.34
C ALA A 45 -7.50 2.19 10.63
N ASP A 46 -8.29 3.10 11.21
CA ASP A 46 -8.96 2.93 12.51
C ASP A 46 -10.35 2.28 12.37
N ARG A 47 -11.18 2.80 11.45
CA ARG A 47 -12.58 2.36 11.31
C ARG A 47 -12.78 1.03 10.59
N SER A 48 -11.71 0.37 10.10
CA SER A 48 -11.82 -0.72 9.13
C SER A 48 -12.74 -0.35 7.95
N ALA A 49 -12.89 0.95 7.64
CA ALA A 49 -13.55 1.39 6.43
C ALA A 49 -12.85 0.69 5.27
N ASP A 50 -13.63 0.18 4.31
CA ASP A 50 -13.08 -0.71 3.29
C ASP A 50 -11.93 0.01 2.57
N LEU A 51 -10.72 -0.51 2.77
CA LEU A 51 -9.49 0.01 2.16
C LEU A 51 -9.68 0.13 0.65
N TYR A 52 -10.47 -0.77 0.06
CA TYR A 52 -10.85 -0.76 -1.35
C TYR A 52 -11.77 0.39 -1.75
N GLU A 53 -12.67 0.85 -0.89
CA GLU A 53 -13.60 1.94 -1.21
C GLU A 53 -12.94 3.31 -1.08
N GLN A 54 -12.22 3.55 0.02
CA GLN A 54 -11.64 4.86 0.32
C GLN A 54 -10.16 4.99 -0.04
N GLY A 55 -9.43 3.87 -0.08
CA GLY A 55 -8.00 3.86 -0.38
C GLY A 55 -7.66 4.49 -1.73
N PRO A 56 -8.31 4.11 -2.85
CA PRO A 56 -7.96 4.64 -4.17
C PRO A 56 -8.10 6.16 -4.26
N GLN A 57 -9.17 6.71 -3.68
CA GLN A 57 -9.41 8.16 -3.69
C GLN A 57 -8.35 8.91 -2.88
N LEU A 58 -7.97 8.38 -1.72
CA LEU A 58 -6.92 8.95 -0.87
C LEU A 58 -5.54 8.85 -1.53
N VAL A 59 -5.25 7.75 -2.21
CA VAL A 59 -4.02 7.55 -2.97
C VAL A 59 -3.95 8.53 -4.12
N SER A 60 -4.96 8.61 -4.98
CA SER A 60 -4.97 9.57 -6.08
C SER A 60 -4.80 11.01 -5.59
N ARG A 61 -5.51 11.41 -4.52
CA ARG A 61 -5.35 12.74 -3.92
C ARG A 61 -3.93 13.00 -3.42
N LEU A 62 -3.27 12.00 -2.83
CA LEU A 62 -1.87 12.10 -2.40
C LEU A 62 -0.93 12.30 -3.59
N PHE A 63 -1.11 11.55 -4.68
CA PHE A 63 -0.26 11.64 -5.86
C PHE A 63 -0.46 12.95 -6.64
N ASP A 64 -1.71 13.42 -6.78
CA ASP A 64 -2.04 14.69 -7.44
C ASP A 64 -1.57 15.90 -6.63
N THR A 65 -1.81 15.90 -5.32
CA THR A 65 -1.58 17.09 -4.48
C THR A 65 -0.17 17.13 -3.91
N TYR A 66 0.40 15.96 -3.58
CA TYR A 66 1.68 15.84 -2.89
C TYR A 66 2.56 14.71 -3.45
N PRO A 67 3.02 14.85 -4.71
CA PRO A 67 3.85 13.85 -5.38
C PRO A 67 5.17 13.58 -4.64
N GLU A 68 5.63 14.48 -3.76
CA GLU A 68 6.81 14.25 -2.92
C GLU A 68 6.64 13.12 -1.90
N PHE A 69 5.41 12.82 -1.46
CA PHE A 69 5.10 11.72 -0.56
C PHE A 69 4.72 10.44 -1.31
N ALA A 70 4.44 10.51 -2.60
CA ALA A 70 4.12 9.34 -3.43
C ALA A 70 5.16 8.19 -3.31
N PRO A 71 6.48 8.44 -3.31
CA PRO A 71 7.48 7.38 -3.12
C PRO A 71 7.47 6.74 -1.74
N THR A 72 6.90 7.42 -0.74
CA THR A 72 6.82 6.91 0.64
C THR A 72 5.64 5.97 0.85
N LEU A 73 4.65 5.97 -0.06
CA LEU A 73 3.55 5.02 -0.03
C LEU A 73 4.06 3.62 -0.43
N PRO A 74 3.76 2.57 0.36
CA PRO A 74 4.16 1.22 -0.01
C PRO A 74 3.52 0.79 -1.32
N ARG A 75 4.33 0.44 -2.33
CA ARG A 75 3.87 -0.04 -3.65
C ARG A 75 2.94 -1.25 -3.58
N GLN A 76 3.08 -2.05 -2.53
CA GLN A 76 2.18 -3.18 -2.25
C GLN A 76 0.74 -2.75 -2.00
N ILE A 77 0.50 -1.54 -1.48
CA ILE A 77 -0.85 -0.96 -1.36
C ILE A 77 -1.42 -0.63 -2.74
N LEU A 78 -0.61 -0.05 -3.65
CA LEU A 78 -1.05 0.25 -5.02
C LEU A 78 -1.48 -1.03 -5.74
N TRP A 79 -0.66 -2.08 -5.63
CA TRP A 79 -0.98 -3.41 -6.16
C TRP A 79 -2.24 -4.00 -5.53
N PHE A 80 -2.38 -3.90 -4.21
CA PHE A 80 -3.56 -4.39 -3.48
C PHE A 80 -4.85 -3.68 -3.88
N LEU A 81 -4.82 -2.35 -4.01
CA LEU A 81 -5.98 -1.56 -4.40
C LEU A 81 -6.37 -1.80 -5.85
N GLY A 82 -5.39 -2.05 -6.72
CA GLY A 82 -5.63 -2.31 -8.14
C GLY A 82 -6.24 -1.11 -8.88
N GLY A 83 -6.81 -1.38 -10.05
CA GLY A 83 -7.50 -0.38 -10.87
C GLY A 83 -6.61 0.81 -11.20
N ASP A 84 -7.12 2.03 -10.96
CA ASP A 84 -6.40 3.26 -11.26
C ASP A 84 -5.09 3.43 -10.46
N CYS A 85 -4.96 2.77 -9.29
CA CYS A 85 -3.74 2.85 -8.49
C CYS A 85 -2.54 2.19 -9.17
N LEU A 86 -2.78 1.25 -10.10
CA LEU A 86 -1.71 0.60 -10.86
C LEU A 86 -1.04 1.56 -11.85
N HIS A 87 -1.72 2.62 -12.29
CA HIS A 87 -1.12 3.63 -13.16
C HIS A 87 0.05 4.40 -12.51
N TYR A 88 0.14 4.36 -11.18
CA TYR A 88 1.25 4.95 -10.44
C TYR A 88 2.47 4.03 -10.30
N MET A 89 2.36 2.78 -10.77
CA MET A 89 3.44 1.79 -10.78
C MET A 89 4.10 1.75 -12.16
N ALA A 90 5.42 1.56 -12.18
CA ALA A 90 6.14 1.31 -13.44
C ALA A 90 5.83 -0.10 -13.95
N ASP A 91 5.94 -0.32 -15.26
CA ASP A 91 5.70 -1.64 -15.87
C ASP A 91 6.57 -2.74 -15.26
N ASP A 92 7.85 -2.45 -14.96
CA ASP A 92 8.75 -3.37 -14.26
C ASP A 92 8.24 -3.75 -12.86
N GLU A 93 7.66 -2.78 -12.12
CA GLU A 93 7.05 -3.07 -10.82
C GLU A 93 5.82 -3.95 -11.00
N ILE A 94 4.95 -3.64 -11.96
CA ILE A 94 3.76 -4.46 -12.25
C ILE A 94 4.18 -5.90 -12.56
N ALA A 95 5.20 -6.10 -13.39
CA ALA A 95 5.71 -7.43 -13.73
C ALA A 95 6.27 -8.18 -12.50
N GLN A 96 6.98 -7.48 -11.60
CA GLN A 96 7.48 -8.06 -10.36
C GLN A 96 6.33 -8.47 -9.43
N TYR A 97 5.33 -7.62 -9.26
CA TYR A 97 4.18 -7.88 -8.40
C TYR A 97 3.27 -8.98 -8.97
N GLN A 98 3.15 -9.09 -10.30
CA GLN A 98 2.52 -10.24 -10.95
C GLN A 98 3.23 -11.54 -10.60
N GLN A 99 4.57 -11.60 -10.74
CA GLN A 99 5.34 -12.81 -10.39
C GLN A 99 5.20 -13.17 -8.90
N LEU A 100 5.19 -12.16 -8.01
CA LEU A 100 4.98 -12.39 -6.58
C LEU A 100 3.61 -13.01 -6.28
N GLU A 101 2.58 -12.55 -6.99
CA GLU A 101 1.23 -13.08 -6.85
C GLU A 101 1.14 -14.52 -7.36
N GLU A 102 1.77 -14.84 -8.50
CA GLU A 102 1.86 -16.21 -9.01
C GLU A 102 2.56 -17.15 -8.02
N LEU A 103 3.69 -16.71 -7.44
CA LEU A 103 4.40 -17.47 -6.41
C LEU A 103 3.55 -17.66 -5.15
N ARG A 104 2.80 -16.63 -4.74
CA ARG A 104 1.88 -16.70 -3.60
C ARG A 104 0.78 -17.74 -3.85
N LEU A 105 0.16 -17.72 -5.03
CA LEU A 105 -0.90 -18.66 -5.42
C LEU A 105 -0.36 -20.10 -5.52
N ALA A 106 0.82 -20.29 -6.11
CA ALA A 106 1.47 -21.60 -6.19
C ALA A 106 1.77 -22.16 -4.79
N ALA A 107 2.35 -21.36 -3.90
CA ALA A 107 2.61 -21.76 -2.52
C ALA A 107 1.31 -22.03 -1.75
N ALA A 108 0.26 -21.23 -1.95
CA ALA A 108 -1.05 -21.46 -1.35
C ALA A 108 -1.67 -22.80 -1.82
N ALA A 109 -1.53 -23.15 -3.10
CA ALA A 109 -1.98 -24.42 -3.65
C ALA A 109 -1.21 -25.63 -3.06
N LEU A 110 0.06 -25.44 -2.71
CA LEU A 110 0.90 -26.45 -2.04
C LEU A 110 0.72 -26.46 -0.50
N GLY A 111 -0.04 -25.52 0.06
CA GLY A 111 -0.20 -25.36 1.51
C GLY A 111 1.05 -24.82 2.22
N GLU A 112 1.97 -24.20 1.48
CA GLU A 112 3.22 -23.66 1.99
C GLU A 112 3.09 -22.21 2.49
N GLN A 113 3.90 -21.87 3.50
CA GLN A 113 3.99 -20.50 3.99
C GLN A 113 4.79 -19.62 3.03
N PHE A 114 4.11 -18.89 2.16
CA PHE A 114 4.73 -17.83 1.37
C PHE A 114 4.93 -16.54 2.17
N ASN A 115 6.16 -16.00 2.18
CA ASN A 115 6.49 -14.68 2.73
C ASN A 115 6.69 -13.67 1.58
N PHE A 116 5.77 -12.73 1.46
CA PHE A 116 5.76 -11.74 0.37
C PHE A 116 6.98 -10.80 0.43
N THR A 117 7.36 -10.35 1.62
CA THR A 117 8.48 -9.43 1.81
C THR A 117 9.80 -10.09 1.42
N GLU A 118 10.02 -11.34 1.84
CA GLU A 118 11.22 -12.10 1.47
C GLU A 118 11.27 -12.44 -0.02
N ALA A 119 10.14 -12.86 -0.60
CA ALA A 119 10.07 -13.15 -2.03
C ALA A 119 10.37 -11.91 -2.88
N ARG A 120 9.83 -10.75 -2.48
CA ARG A 120 10.12 -9.47 -3.14
C ARG A 120 11.59 -9.08 -2.99
N ALA A 121 12.15 -9.19 -1.79
CA ALA A 121 13.55 -8.89 -1.56
C ALA A 121 14.46 -9.79 -2.42
N LYS A 122 14.11 -11.08 -2.57
CA LYS A 122 14.82 -12.00 -3.48
C LYS A 122 14.73 -11.55 -4.93
N LEU A 123 13.53 -11.20 -5.43
CA LEU A 123 13.36 -10.70 -6.80
C LEU A 123 14.16 -9.41 -7.04
N LEU A 124 14.17 -8.48 -6.08
CA LEU A 124 14.88 -7.22 -6.20
C LEU A 124 16.42 -7.39 -6.12
N ASN A 125 16.92 -8.38 -5.37
CA ASN A 125 18.35 -8.71 -5.31
C ASN A 125 18.82 -9.59 -6.49
N LEU A 126 17.91 -10.09 -7.32
CA LEU A 126 18.21 -10.88 -8.52
C LEU A 126 18.39 -10.02 -9.78
N GLN A 127 18.27 -8.69 -9.67
CA GLN A 127 18.53 -7.71 -10.74
C GLN A 127 19.84 -6.97 -10.50
#